data_AF-A0A8S4QCL9-F1
#
_entry.id   AF-A0A8S4QCL9-F1
#
_cell.length_a   1.000
_cell.length_b   1.000
_cell.length_c   1.000
_cell.angle_alpha   90.00
_cell.angle_beta   90.00
_cell.angle_gamma   90.00
#
_symmetry.space_group_name_H-M   'P 1'
#
loop_
_entity.id
_entity.type
_entity.pdbx_description
1 polymer ?
#
loop_
_entity_poly.entity_id
_entity_poly.type
_entity_poly.pdbx_seq_one_letter_code
_entity_poly.pdbx_strand_id
1 'polypeptide(L)'
;MEHSELFAVSNTEGFLHRNYKGNWYAVCNNPYMWAHDACRRETGLIIRPPFIQILPIDPLIKVNYISTAPGGLVHTTNECLNSSAVYVTCPDLLCGTRMLTSSQLIKE
;
A
#
# COMPACT_ATOMS: atom_id res chain seq x y z
N MET A 1 2.25 26.18 1.87
CA MET A 1 1.57 25.21 0.98
C MET A 1 2.25 23.88 1.18
N GLU A 2 1.60 23.04 1.96
CA GLU A 2 2.12 21.86 2.62
C GLU A 2 1.93 20.65 1.70
N HIS A 3 2.99 20.17 1.05
CA HIS A 3 2.99 18.93 0.28
C HIS A 3 3.18 17.68 1.19
N SER A 4 2.80 17.79 2.47
CA SER A 4 3.07 16.78 3.50
C SER A 4 2.07 15.63 3.50
N GLU A 5 0.84 15.86 3.02
CA GLU A 5 -0.26 14.89 3.13
C GLU A 5 -0.11 13.69 2.19
N LEU A 6 0.70 13.79 1.13
CA LEU A 6 0.98 12.66 0.23
C LEU A 6 2.04 11.70 0.78
N PHE A 7 2.78 12.12 1.81
CA PHE A 7 3.88 11.36 2.41
C PHE A 7 3.69 11.08 3.90
N ALA A 8 2.56 11.52 4.48
CA ALA A 8 2.17 11.11 5.81
C ALA A 8 1.79 9.62 5.77
N VAL A 9 2.77 8.76 6.06
CA VAL A 9 2.58 7.33 6.27
C VAL A 9 1.83 7.18 7.59
N SER A 10 0.50 7.23 7.55
CA SER A 10 -0.26 6.63 8.65
C SER A 10 0.07 5.13 8.62
N ASN A 11 0.48 4.57 9.76
CA ASN A 11 0.86 3.16 9.84
C ASN A 11 -0.31 2.23 9.47
N THR A 12 -1.54 2.73 9.47
CA THR A 12 -2.74 1.91 9.25
C THR A 12 -3.59 2.38 8.09
N GLU A 13 -3.25 3.48 7.41
CA GLU A 13 -3.97 3.88 6.20
C GLU A 13 -3.17 4.78 5.26
N GLY A 14 -3.53 4.80 3.98
CA GLY A 14 -2.93 5.71 3.01
C GLY A 14 -2.95 5.18 1.58
N PHE A 15 -2.38 5.97 0.67
CA PHE A 15 -2.19 5.54 -0.72
C PHE A 15 -1.13 4.44 -0.81
N LEU A 16 -1.52 3.34 -1.45
CA LEU A 16 -0.69 2.16 -1.57
C LEU A 16 0.42 2.40 -2.60
N HIS A 17 1.66 2.34 -2.11
CA HIS A 17 2.86 2.44 -2.93
C HIS A 17 3.71 1.18 -2.82
N ARG A 18 4.36 0.82 -3.91
CA ARG A 18 5.27 -0.33 -4.00
C ARG A 18 6.64 0.15 -4.48
N ASN A 19 7.68 -0.18 -3.74
CA ASN A 19 9.04 -0.06 -4.25
C ASN A 19 9.32 -1.18 -5.26
N TYR A 20 9.73 -0.82 -6.46
CA TYR A 20 10.16 -1.74 -7.50
C TYR A 20 11.45 -1.21 -8.14
N LYS A 21 12.53 -1.99 -8.06
CA LYS A 21 13.86 -1.62 -8.58
C LYS A 21 14.36 -0.24 -8.08
N GLY A 22 14.07 0.09 -6.82
CA GLY A 22 14.52 1.33 -6.18
C GLY A 22 13.60 2.54 -6.38
N ASN A 23 12.57 2.43 -7.22
CA ASN A 23 11.60 3.51 -7.43
C ASN A 23 10.27 3.18 -6.77
N TRP A 24 9.58 4.20 -6.27
CA TRP A 24 8.24 4.07 -5.70
C TRP A 24 7.17 4.31 -6.76
N TYR A 25 6.21 3.40 -6.83
CA TYR A 25 5.10 3.45 -7.77
C TYR A 25 3.77 3.33 -7.02
N ALA A 26 2.76 4.09 -7.44
CA ALA A 26 1.41 3.92 -6.94
C ALA A 26 0.79 2.65 -7.50
N VAL A 27 0.00 1.96 -6.68
CA VAL A 27 -0.68 0.74 -7.11
C VAL A 27 -1.96 1.09 -7.86
N CYS A 28 -2.17 0.45 -9.01
CA CYS A 28 -3.34 0.66 -9.85
C CYS A 28 -4.32 -0.52 -9.85
N ASN A 29 -3.88 -1.68 -10.37
CA ASN A 29 -4.76 -2.83 -10.58
C ASN A 29 -4.45 -4.00 -9.63
N ASN A 30 -5.51 -4.74 -9.26
CA ASN A 30 -5.46 -5.92 -8.40
C ASN A 30 -4.67 -5.71 -7.09
N PRO A 31 -5.02 -4.69 -6.28
CA PRO A 31 -4.21 -4.29 -5.12
C PRO A 31 -4.23 -5.28 -3.95
N TYR A 32 -5.16 -6.25 -3.94
CA TYR A 32 -5.41 -7.12 -2.78
C TYR A 32 -4.15 -7.74 -2.16
N MET A 33 -3.29 -8.37 -2.98
CA MET A 33 -2.07 -8.99 -2.48
C MET A 33 -1.11 -7.96 -1.87
N TRP A 34 -0.96 -6.80 -2.51
CA TRP A 34 -0.03 -5.77 -2.07
C TRP A 34 -0.55 -5.00 -0.86
N ALA A 35 -1.86 -4.76 -0.77
CA ALA A 35 -2.51 -4.18 0.39
C ALA A 35 -2.38 -5.11 1.61
N HIS A 36 -2.59 -6.41 1.41
CA HIS A 36 -2.40 -7.41 2.45
C HIS A 36 -0.94 -7.47 2.93
N ASP A 37 0.02 -7.49 2.01
CA ASP A 37 1.44 -7.48 2.35
C ASP A 37 1.89 -6.18 3.04
N ALA A 38 1.30 -5.04 2.69
CA ALA A 38 1.54 -3.77 3.36
C ALA A 38 1.00 -3.81 4.80
N CYS A 39 -0.27 -4.12 4.97
CA CYS A 39 -0.89 -4.19 6.29
C CYS A 39 -0.23 -5.22 7.20
N ARG A 40 0.28 -6.34 6.66
CA ARG A 40 0.95 -7.37 7.46
C ARG A 40 2.26 -6.85 8.06
N ARG A 41 2.96 -5.96 7.37
CA ARG A 41 4.19 -5.33 7.90
C ARG A 41 3.87 -4.36 9.02
N GLU A 42 2.77 -3.63 8.89
CA GLU A 42 2.38 -2.61 9.85
C GLU A 42 1.64 -3.17 11.07
N THR A 43 0.85 -4.24 10.92
CA THR A 43 0.03 -4.79 12.01
C THR A 43 0.48 -6.17 12.48
N GLY A 44 1.43 -6.80 11.78
CA GLY A 44 1.88 -8.17 12.05
C GLY A 44 0.83 -9.21 11.65
N LEU A 45 -0.13 -9.48 12.54
CA LEU A 45 -1.18 -10.48 12.34
C LEU A 45 -2.43 -9.84 11.73
N ILE A 46 -2.72 -10.20 10.47
CA ILE A 46 -3.94 -9.80 9.80
C ILE A 46 -5.08 -10.76 10.19
N ILE A 47 -5.92 -10.32 11.11
CA ILE A 47 -7.15 -11.03 11.51
C ILE A 47 -8.34 -10.72 10.60
N ARG A 48 -8.27 -9.62 9.83
CA ARG A 48 -9.33 -9.13 8.94
C ARG A 48 -8.72 -8.58 7.65
N PRO A 49 -9.34 -8.75 6.48
CA PRO A 49 -8.82 -8.18 5.24
C PRO A 49 -8.77 -6.64 5.32
N PRO A 50 -7.78 -6.00 4.68
CA PRO A 50 -7.74 -4.54 4.60
C PRO A 50 -8.91 -4.00 3.76
N PHE A 51 -9.35 -2.79 4.11
CA PHE A 51 -10.33 -2.06 3.31
C PHE A 51 -9.61 -1.34 2.17
N ILE A 52 -10.11 -1.49 0.94
CA ILE A 52 -9.46 -0.99 -0.28
C ILE A 52 -10.44 -0.11 -1.03
N GLN A 53 -9.99 1.08 -1.39
CA GLN A 53 -10.75 2.05 -2.20
C GLN A 53 -9.89 2.53 -3.36
N ILE A 54 -10.53 2.92 -4.46
CA ILE A 54 -9.87 3.60 -5.57
C ILE A 54 -10.34 5.05 -5.50
N LEU A 55 -9.41 5.96 -5.19
CA LEU A 55 -9.70 7.37 -5.02
C LEU A 55 -9.01 8.17 -6.13
N PRO A 56 -9.68 9.19 -6.70
CA PRO A 56 -9.03 10.10 -7.63
C PRO A 56 -7.90 10.85 -6.93
N ILE A 57 -6.81 11.07 -7.66
CA ILE A 57 -5.69 11.92 -7.23
C ILE A 57 -5.64 13.17 -8.10
N ASP A 58 -4.93 14.20 -7.63
CA ASP A 58 -4.74 15.43 -8.41
C ASP A 58 -4.08 15.09 -9.77
N PRO A 59 -4.75 15.39 -10.91
CA PRO A 59 -4.23 15.11 -12.25
C PRO A 59 -2.91 15.84 -12.56
N LEU A 60 -2.60 16.92 -11.83
CA LEU A 60 -1.36 17.67 -11.99
C LEU A 60 -0.16 16.93 -11.39
N ILE A 61 -0.38 15.95 -10.53
CA ILE A 61 0.67 15.13 -9.94
C ILE A 61 1.07 14.03 -10.92
N LYS A 62 2.32 14.08 -11.37
CA LYS A 62 2.91 13.00 -12.18
C LYS A 62 3.21 11.80 -11.31
N VAL A 63 2.34 10.79 -11.37
CA VAL A 63 2.50 9.52 -10.67
C VAL A 63 2.80 8.41 -11.67
N ASN A 64 3.79 7.59 -11.35
CA ASN A 64 4.01 6.33 -12.06
C ASN A 64 3.32 5.21 -11.31
N TYR A 65 2.64 4.35 -12.06
CA TYR A 65 1.85 3.26 -11.55
C TYR A 65 2.55 1.93 -11.75
N ILE A 66 2.16 0.97 -10.92
CA ILE A 66 2.57 -0.42 -11.02
C ILE A 66 1.35 -1.32 -10.85
N SER A 67 1.32 -2.39 -11.62
CA SER A 67 0.24 -3.37 -11.63
C SER A 67 0.79 -4.77 -11.82
N THR A 68 0.04 -5.75 -11.31
CA THR A 68 0.31 -7.16 -11.58
C THR A 68 -0.64 -7.64 -12.68
N ALA A 69 -0.07 -8.03 -13.82
CA ALA A 69 -0.81 -8.64 -14.92
C ALA A 69 -1.18 -10.10 -14.59
N PRO A 70 -2.18 -10.68 -15.29
CA PRO A 70 -2.45 -12.12 -15.21
C PRO A 70 -1.16 -12.93 -15.41
N GLY A 71 -0.89 -13.87 -14.51
CA GLY A 71 0.37 -14.65 -14.51
C GLY A 71 1.48 -14.07 -13.62
N GLY A 72 1.22 -13.01 -12.84
CA GLY A 72 2.17 -12.50 -11.86
C GLY A 72 3.23 -11.54 -12.43
N LEU A 73 3.14 -11.21 -13.71
CA LEU A 73 4.04 -10.28 -14.38
C LEU A 73 3.80 -8.85 -13.89
N VAL A 74 4.83 -8.25 -13.32
CA VAL A 74 4.80 -6.86 -12.83
C VAL A 74 5.12 -5.92 -13.99
N HIS A 75 4.24 -4.96 -14.24
CA HIS A 75 4.44 -3.91 -15.24
C HIS A 75 4.20 -2.53 -14.64
N THR A 76 4.87 -1.53 -15.19
CA THR A 76 4.77 -0.13 -14.80
C THR A 76 4.11 0.68 -15.91
N THR A 77 3.23 1.62 -15.55
CA THR A 77 2.52 2.49 -16.50
C THR A 77 2.52 3.92 -15.97
N ASN A 78 2.35 4.90 -16.86
CA ASN A 78 2.14 6.31 -16.51
C ASN A 78 0.64 6.65 -16.30
N GLU A 79 -0.25 5.70 -16.59
CA GLU A 79 -1.70 5.91 -16.59
C GLU A 79 -2.39 4.82 -15.77
N CYS A 80 -3.39 5.25 -15.00
CA CYS A 80 -4.28 4.40 -14.22
C CYS A 80 -5.64 5.08 -14.05
N LEU A 81 -6.72 4.42 -14.46
CA LEU A 81 -8.12 4.74 -14.10
C LEU A 81 -8.41 6.23 -13.89
N ASN A 82 -8.27 7.06 -14.94
CA ASN A 82 -8.53 8.50 -14.89
C ASN A 82 -7.81 9.25 -13.75
N SER A 83 -6.51 8.98 -13.57
CA SER A 83 -5.70 9.55 -12.47
C SER A 83 -6.27 9.18 -11.10
N SER A 84 -6.44 7.88 -10.85
CA SER A 84 -6.82 7.36 -9.55
C SER A 84 -5.72 6.49 -8.96
N ALA A 85 -5.67 6.41 -7.64
CA ALA A 85 -4.76 5.55 -6.91
C ALA A 85 -5.51 4.73 -5.86
N VAL A 86 -4.91 3.61 -5.49
CA VAL A 86 -5.48 2.74 -4.46
C VAL A 86 -5.19 3.33 -3.07
N TYR A 87 -6.23 3.57 -2.30
CA TYR A 87 -6.17 3.93 -0.88
C TYR A 87 -6.53 2.71 -0.04
N VAL A 88 -5.70 2.41 0.96
CA VAL A 88 -5.85 1.23 1.82
C VAL A 88 -6.02 1.68 3.26
N THR A 89 -6.93 1.04 3.98
CA THR A 89 -7.05 1.12 5.43
C THR A 89 -6.87 -0.29 6.00
N CYS A 90 -5.79 -0.47 6.75
CA CYS A 90 -5.50 -1.69 7.49
C CYS A 90 -6.44 -1.83 8.69
N PRO A 91 -6.79 -3.07 9.08
CA PRO A 91 -7.62 -3.29 10.26
C PRO A 91 -6.91 -2.85 11.54
N ASP A 92 -7.68 -2.36 12.51
CA ASP A 92 -7.15 -2.00 13.82
C ASP A 92 -6.46 -3.17 14.51
N LEU A 93 -5.34 -2.85 15.16
CA LEU A 93 -4.67 -3.73 16.10
C LEU A 93 -5.58 -3.96 17.32
N LEU A 94 -5.69 -5.21 17.77
CA LEU A 94 -6.32 -5.49 19.06
C LEU A 94 -5.48 -4.84 20.16
N CYS A 95 -6.09 -3.95 20.94
CA CYS A 95 -5.41 -3.30 22.04
C CYS A 95 -4.88 -4.36 23.04
N GLY A 96 -3.71 -4.11 23.62
CA GLY A 96 -3.05 -5.06 24.53
C GLY A 96 -2.17 -6.14 23.85
N THR A 97 -2.12 -6.19 22.52
CA THR A 97 -1.15 -7.04 21.79
C THR A 97 0.13 -6.28 21.45
N ARG A 98 1.29 -6.91 21.61
CA ARG A 98 2.58 -6.34 21.19
C ARG A 98 2.83 -6.68 19.74
N MET A 99 3.21 -5.68 18.95
CA MET A 99 3.71 -5.91 17.58
C MET A 99 5.01 -6.70 17.66
N LEU A 100 5.02 -7.92 17.10
CA LEU A 100 6.24 -8.70 16.96
C LEU A 100 7.10 -8.02 15.90
N THR A 101 8.16 -7.35 16.35
CA THR A 101 9.13 -6.77 15.42
C THR A 101 9.90 -7.90 14.73
N SER A 102 10.36 -7.68 13.49
CA SER A 102 11.05 -8.72 12.70
C SER A 102 12.28 -9.32 13.41
N SER A 103 12.86 -8.59 14.37
CA SER A 103 13.95 -9.07 15.24
C SER A 103 13.52 -10.14 16.26
N GLN A 104 12.23 -10.33 16.52
CA GLN A 104 11.71 -11.35 17.43
C GLN A 104 11.34 -12.66 16.70
N LEU A 105 11.11 -12.61 15.38
CA LEU A 105 10.80 -13.79 14.55
C LEU A 105 12.02 -14.63 14.17
N ILE A 106 13.24 -14.12 14.34
CA ILE A 106 14.49 -14.81 13.97
C ILE A 106 15.02 -15.66 15.15
N LYS A 107 14.29 -15.75 16.26
CA LYS A 107 14.77 -16.36 17.51
C LYS A 107 14.11 -17.70 17.89
N GLU A 108 13.69 -18.48 16.90
CA GLU A 108 13.29 -19.89 17.06
C GLU A 108 14.09 -20.81 16.14
#